data_AF-A0A1B8P052-F1
#
_entry.id   AF-A0A1B8P052-F1
#
_cell.length_a   1.000
_cell.length_b   1.000
_cell.length_c   1.000
_cell.angle_alpha   90.00
_cell.angle_beta   90.00
_cell.angle_gamma   90.00
#
_symmetry.space_group_name_H-M   'P 1'
#
loop_
_entity.id
_entity.type
_entity.pdbx_description
1 polymer ?
#
loop_
_entity_poly.entity_id
_entity_poly.type
_entity_poly.pdbx_seq_one_letter_code
_entity_poly.pdbx_strand_id
1 'polypeptide(L)'
;MNSCQDTLPFTLAACAEMLFRDLPITERVARIDALGFQVEIWDWSRHDIKSLAATGATFSSMTGYLEGTLADQEGADRLVATARESVAVAKQLGIPRLNLHGTGLDGQGLPVQPGPR
;
A
#
# COMPACT_ATOMS: atom_id res chain seq x y z
N MET A 1 -27.77 -8.60 24.48
CA MET A 1 -26.60 -9.48 24.28
C MET A 1 -25.39 -8.57 24.32
N ASN A 2 -24.65 -8.61 25.42
CA ASN A 2 -23.74 -7.57 25.84
C ASN A 2 -22.52 -7.43 24.92
N SER A 3 -22.25 -6.17 24.62
CA SER A 3 -21.08 -5.58 24.01
C SER A 3 -19.78 -5.94 24.75
N CYS A 4 -18.98 -6.81 24.15
CA CYS A 4 -17.54 -6.85 24.33
C CYS A 4 -16.91 -6.66 22.94
N GLN A 5 -17.05 -5.46 22.38
CA GLN A 5 -16.07 -4.98 21.41
C GLN A 5 -14.97 -4.34 22.25
N ASP A 6 -14.02 -5.16 22.70
CA ASP A 6 -12.79 -4.67 23.27
C ASP A 6 -12.15 -3.75 22.23
N THR A 7 -12.19 -2.44 22.46
CA THR A 7 -11.43 -1.50 21.66
C THR A 7 -9.97 -1.82 21.91
N LEU A 8 -9.35 -2.55 20.97
CA LEU A 8 -7.93 -2.78 20.98
C LEU A 8 -7.23 -1.43 21.17
N PRO A 9 -6.18 -1.34 22.00
CA PRO A 9 -5.50 -0.07 22.27
C PRO A 9 -4.83 0.51 21.01
N PHE A 10 -4.77 -0.25 19.94
CA PHE A 10 -4.25 0.12 18.63
C PHE A 10 -5.05 -0.57 17.52
N THR A 11 -5.05 0.05 16.34
CA THR A 11 -5.60 -0.57 15.13
C THR A 11 -4.57 -1.49 14.49
N LEU A 12 -4.99 -2.70 14.14
CA LEU A 12 -4.15 -3.66 13.42
C LEU A 12 -4.43 -3.61 11.92
N ALA A 13 -3.39 -3.81 11.13
CA ALA A 13 -3.47 -3.92 9.67
C ALA A 13 -2.69 -5.14 9.17
N ALA A 14 -3.09 -5.69 8.03
CA ALA A 14 -2.41 -6.80 7.40
C ALA A 14 -2.29 -6.62 5.89
N CYS A 15 -1.17 -7.07 5.31
CA CYS A 15 -0.88 -6.91 3.89
C CYS A 15 -1.52 -8.02 3.04
N ALA A 16 -2.38 -7.61 2.10
CA ALA A 16 -3.08 -8.51 1.18
C ALA A 16 -2.16 -9.14 0.11
N GLU A 17 -0.93 -8.62 -0.05
CA GLU A 17 0.07 -9.19 -0.96
C GLU A 17 0.86 -10.33 -0.30
N MET A 18 0.85 -10.41 1.03
CA MET A 18 1.58 -11.41 1.81
C MET A 18 0.71 -12.55 2.34
N LEU A 19 -0.59 -12.30 2.52
CA LEU A 19 -1.55 -13.25 3.10
C LEU A 19 -2.52 -13.79 2.04
N PHE A 20 -3.06 -15.01 2.28
CA PHE A 20 -4.08 -15.65 1.42
C PHE A 20 -3.71 -15.67 -0.07
N ARG A 21 -2.44 -15.91 -0.37
CA ARG A 21 -1.86 -15.74 -1.72
C ARG A 21 -2.41 -16.71 -2.78
N ASP A 22 -3.15 -17.71 -2.35
CA ASP A 22 -3.92 -18.65 -3.15
C ASP A 22 -5.24 -18.08 -3.70
N LEU A 23 -5.72 -16.94 -3.16
CA LEU A 23 -6.96 -16.28 -3.60
C LEU A 23 -6.70 -15.09 -4.53
N PRO A 24 -7.69 -14.63 -5.31
CA PRO A 24 -7.65 -13.33 -5.98
C PRO A 24 -7.56 -12.16 -4.98
N ILE A 25 -6.91 -11.06 -5.35
CA ILE A 25 -6.58 -9.95 -4.42
C ILE A 25 -7.80 -9.38 -3.68
N THR A 26 -8.95 -9.22 -4.36
CA THR A 26 -10.19 -8.71 -3.75
C THR A 26 -10.76 -9.66 -2.70
N GLU A 27 -10.62 -10.98 -2.88
CA GLU A 27 -11.01 -11.98 -1.87
C GLU A 27 -10.07 -11.95 -0.67
N ARG A 28 -8.77 -11.70 -0.88
CA ARG A 28 -7.81 -11.51 0.23
C ARG A 28 -8.19 -10.29 1.07
N VAL A 29 -8.46 -9.17 0.41
CA VAL A 29 -8.89 -7.90 1.02
C VAL A 29 -10.15 -8.13 1.86
N ALA A 30 -11.19 -8.73 1.27
CA ALA A 30 -12.44 -9.02 1.96
C ALA A 30 -12.24 -9.95 3.17
N ARG A 31 -11.35 -10.93 3.06
CA ARG A 31 -11.04 -11.85 4.17
C ARG A 31 -10.28 -11.16 5.30
N ILE A 32 -9.33 -10.27 4.99
CA ILE A 32 -8.59 -9.50 6.00
C ILE A 32 -9.53 -8.56 6.75
N ASP A 33 -10.41 -7.86 6.04
CA ASP A 33 -11.40 -6.95 6.61
C ASP A 33 -12.40 -7.72 7.51
N ALA A 34 -12.90 -8.88 7.06
CA ALA A 34 -13.78 -9.74 7.85
C ALA A 34 -13.12 -10.28 9.14
N LEU A 35 -11.79 -10.34 9.20
CA LEU A 35 -11.03 -10.70 10.41
C LEU A 35 -10.82 -9.51 11.36
N GLY A 36 -11.28 -8.31 11.00
CA GLY A 36 -11.19 -7.10 11.82
C GLY A 36 -9.88 -6.31 11.65
N PHE A 37 -9.10 -6.58 10.60
CA PHE A 37 -7.87 -5.85 10.29
C PHE A 37 -8.13 -4.79 9.21
N GLN A 38 -7.44 -3.65 9.29
CA GLN A 38 -7.28 -2.78 8.12
C GLN A 38 -6.41 -3.46 7.06
N VAL A 39 -6.57 -3.06 5.80
CA VAL A 39 -5.88 -3.68 4.67
C VAL A 39 -4.69 -2.84 4.22
N GLU A 40 -3.53 -3.46 4.05
CA GLU A 40 -2.39 -2.87 3.35
C GLU A 40 -2.23 -3.51 1.96
N ILE A 41 -1.84 -2.70 0.98
CA ILE A 41 -1.37 -3.11 -0.36
C ILE A 41 -0.05 -2.38 -0.62
N TRP A 42 0.96 -3.02 -1.20
CA TRP A 42 2.25 -2.35 -1.45
C TRP A 42 2.28 -1.76 -2.84
N ASP A 43 2.23 -2.61 -3.87
CA ASP A 43 2.32 -2.18 -5.26
C ASP A 43 0.92 -2.02 -5.86
N TRP A 44 0.38 -0.82 -5.66
CA TRP A 44 -0.94 -0.46 -6.17
C TRP A 44 -1.04 -0.52 -7.69
N SER A 45 0.07 -0.37 -8.43
CA SER A 45 0.08 -0.29 -9.88
C SER A 45 -0.33 -1.62 -10.54
N ARG A 46 -0.27 -2.72 -9.78
CA ARG A 46 -0.59 -4.07 -10.23
C ARG A 46 -2.04 -4.46 -10.01
N HIS A 47 -2.84 -3.60 -9.38
CA HIS A 47 -4.20 -3.92 -8.95
C HIS A 47 -5.24 -3.05 -9.66
N ASP A 48 -6.43 -3.60 -9.85
CA ASP A 48 -7.59 -2.80 -10.24
C ASP A 48 -8.13 -2.03 -9.02
N ILE A 49 -7.80 -0.73 -8.98
CA ILE A 49 -8.17 0.19 -7.90
C ILE A 49 -9.69 0.28 -7.72
N LYS A 50 -10.49 0.20 -8.79
CA LYS A 50 -11.96 0.26 -8.68
C LYS A 50 -12.50 -0.99 -8.01
N SER A 51 -11.98 -2.16 -8.41
CA SER A 51 -12.33 -3.44 -7.78
C SER A 51 -11.93 -3.48 -6.30
N LEU A 52 -10.78 -2.90 -5.94
CA LEU A 52 -10.34 -2.77 -4.55
C LEU A 52 -11.28 -1.85 -3.75
N ALA A 53 -11.62 -0.68 -4.28
CA ALA A 53 -12.54 0.26 -3.64
C ALA A 53 -13.93 -0.37 -3.41
N ALA A 54 -14.39 -1.18 -4.37
CA ALA A 54 -15.69 -1.85 -4.31
C ALA A 54 -15.80 -2.92 -3.20
N THR A 55 -14.67 -3.34 -2.60
CA THR A 55 -14.70 -4.27 -1.46
C THR A 55 -15.27 -3.65 -0.20
N GLY A 56 -15.23 -2.32 -0.07
CA GLY A 56 -15.67 -1.60 1.13
C GLY A 56 -14.71 -1.73 2.33
N ALA A 57 -13.58 -2.42 2.17
CA ALA A 57 -12.59 -2.59 3.22
C ALA A 57 -11.91 -1.26 3.59
N THR A 58 -11.47 -1.15 4.85
CA THR A 58 -10.68 0.02 5.29
C THR A 58 -9.20 -0.19 4.96
N PHE A 59 -8.65 0.60 4.03
CA PHE A 59 -7.24 0.52 3.67
C PHE A 59 -6.36 1.41 4.57
N SER A 60 -5.25 0.86 5.05
CA SER A 60 -4.31 1.47 6.00
C SER A 60 -3.19 2.25 5.33
N SER A 61 -2.47 1.59 4.41
CA SER A 61 -1.21 2.08 3.85
C SER A 61 -0.96 1.52 2.45
N MET A 62 -0.15 2.24 1.69
CA MET A 62 0.39 1.79 0.41
C MET A 62 1.75 2.42 0.09
N THR A 63 2.45 1.90 -0.92
CA THR A 63 3.64 2.59 -1.45
C THR A 63 3.24 3.94 -2.04
N GLY A 64 3.97 4.98 -1.65
CA GLY A 64 3.66 6.38 -1.92
C GLY A 64 4.27 6.94 -3.19
N TYR A 65 4.92 6.13 -4.02
CA TYR A 65 5.63 6.51 -5.24
C TYR A 65 5.86 5.23 -6.09
N LEU A 66 6.27 5.38 -7.35
CA LEU A 66 6.55 4.23 -8.24
C LEU A 66 8.02 4.18 -8.67
N GLU A 67 8.59 5.33 -9.00
CA GLU A 67 9.95 5.44 -9.52
C GLU A 67 10.62 6.69 -8.94
N GLY A 68 11.95 6.75 -9.04
CA GLY A 68 12.76 7.87 -8.58
C GLY A 68 13.61 7.55 -7.36
N THR A 69 14.41 8.52 -6.95
CA THR A 69 15.36 8.41 -5.84
C THR A 69 15.60 9.79 -5.22
N LEU A 70 16.07 9.83 -3.98
CA LEU A 70 16.48 11.09 -3.34
C LEU A 70 17.97 11.41 -3.54
N ALA A 71 18.68 10.64 -4.38
CA ALA A 71 20.13 10.73 -4.55
C ALA A 71 20.59 11.86 -5.50
N ASP A 72 19.72 12.32 -6.40
CA ASP A 72 20.02 13.36 -7.39
C ASP A 72 18.74 14.12 -7.80
N GLN A 73 18.91 15.23 -8.52
CA GLN A 73 17.81 16.12 -8.88
C GLN A 73 16.80 15.46 -9.82
N GLU A 74 17.24 14.71 -10.82
CA GLU A 74 16.36 14.05 -11.79
C GLU A 74 15.54 12.94 -11.11
N GLY A 75 16.21 12.15 -10.26
CA GLY A 75 15.58 11.15 -9.41
C GLY A 75 14.54 11.74 -8.47
N ALA A 76 14.84 12.90 -7.86
CA ALA A 76 13.92 13.57 -6.94
C ALA A 76 12.69 14.11 -7.68
N ASP A 77 12.89 14.69 -8.86
CA ASP A 77 11.80 15.16 -9.71
C ASP A 77 10.90 13.98 -10.14
N ARG A 78 11.48 12.83 -10.49
CA ARG A 78 10.72 11.62 -10.82
C ARG A 78 9.97 11.05 -9.60
N LEU A 79 10.60 11.06 -8.43
CA LEU A 79 9.97 10.62 -7.18
C LEU A 79 8.74 11.48 -6.86
N VAL A 80 8.87 12.80 -6.95
CA VAL A 80 7.74 13.72 -6.72
C VAL A 80 6.65 13.51 -7.77
N ALA A 81 6.99 13.32 -9.04
CA ALA A 81 6.03 13.07 -10.11
C ALA A 81 5.19 11.81 -9.83
N THR A 82 5.85 10.67 -9.55
CA THR A 82 5.14 9.42 -9.29
C THR A 82 4.44 9.40 -7.93
N ALA A 83 4.92 10.16 -6.95
CA ALA A 83 4.20 10.33 -5.69
C ALA A 83 2.86 11.04 -5.87
N ARG A 84 2.74 11.97 -6.82
CA ARG A 84 1.46 12.60 -7.15
C ARG A 84 0.44 11.59 -7.70
N GLU A 85 0.90 10.62 -8.48
CA GLU A 85 0.06 9.52 -8.97
C GLU A 85 -0.43 8.65 -7.82
N SER A 86 0.49 8.22 -6.94
CA SER A 86 0.15 7.43 -5.75
C SER A 86 -0.82 8.17 -4.82
N VAL A 87 -0.68 9.50 -4.65
CA VAL A 87 -1.63 10.32 -3.87
C VAL A 87 -3.03 10.32 -4.49
N ALA A 88 -3.14 10.33 -5.82
CA ALA A 88 -4.44 10.27 -6.49
C ALA A 88 -5.13 8.91 -6.25
N VAL A 89 -4.36 7.82 -6.22
CA VAL A 89 -4.87 6.48 -5.90
C VAL A 89 -5.25 6.36 -4.43
N ALA A 90 -4.39 6.86 -3.53
CA ALA A 90 -4.67 6.86 -2.10
C ALA A 90 -5.98 7.58 -1.76
N LYS A 91 -6.26 8.70 -2.44
CA LYS A 91 -7.56 9.40 -2.30
C LYS A 91 -8.74 8.55 -2.74
N GLN A 92 -8.60 7.75 -3.79
CA GLN A 92 -9.69 6.86 -4.26
C GLN A 92 -9.97 5.73 -3.27
N LEU A 93 -8.93 5.21 -2.60
CA LEU A 93 -9.04 4.12 -1.63
C LEU A 93 -9.22 4.59 -0.18
N GLY A 94 -9.20 5.91 0.07
CA GLY A 94 -9.27 6.47 1.43
C GLY A 94 -8.03 6.19 2.28
N ILE A 95 -6.87 5.93 1.66
CA ILE A 95 -5.63 5.57 2.36
C ILE A 95 -4.98 6.82 2.99
N PRO A 96 -4.78 6.83 4.33
CA PRO A 96 -4.23 7.98 5.03
C PRO A 96 -2.69 8.01 5.09
N ARG A 97 -2.01 6.90 4.79
CA ARG A 97 -0.56 6.73 5.01
C ARG A 97 0.14 6.19 3.75
N LEU A 98 1.24 6.83 3.39
CA LEU A 98 2.06 6.47 2.24
C LEU A 98 3.47 6.11 2.68
N ASN A 99 3.94 4.93 2.28
CA ASN A 99 5.30 4.47 2.52
C ASN A 99 6.22 4.98 1.42
N LEU A 100 7.29 5.68 1.80
CA LEU A 100 8.27 6.24 0.88
C LEU A 100 9.64 5.68 1.25
N HIS A 101 10.38 5.20 0.25
CA HIS A 101 11.77 4.78 0.42
C HIS A 101 12.67 5.74 -0.36
N GLY A 102 13.88 5.98 0.14
CA GLY A 102 14.80 6.95 -0.47
C GLY A 102 15.34 6.56 -1.85
N THR A 103 15.02 5.36 -2.33
CA THR A 103 15.38 4.83 -3.66
C THR A 103 14.30 3.87 -4.14
N GLY A 104 14.03 3.85 -5.43
CA GLY A 104 13.16 2.86 -6.06
C GLY A 104 13.70 1.44 -5.86
N LEU A 105 12.81 0.52 -5.49
CA LEU A 105 13.14 -0.88 -5.24
C LEU A 105 12.57 -1.77 -6.36
N ASP A 106 13.35 -2.77 -6.77
CA ASP A 106 12.89 -3.80 -7.69
C ASP A 106 12.00 -4.84 -6.98
N GLY A 107 11.50 -5.83 -7.73
CA GLY A 107 10.66 -6.90 -7.19
C GLY A 107 11.34 -7.82 -6.16
N GLN A 108 12.65 -7.66 -5.94
CA GLN A 108 13.43 -8.36 -4.91
C GLN A 108 13.76 -7.45 -3.72
N GLY A 109 13.31 -6.20 -3.72
CA GLY A 109 13.61 -5.22 -2.69
C GLY A 109 15.01 -4.62 -2.79
N LEU A 110 15.68 -4.75 -3.95
CA LEU A 110 16.99 -4.15 -4.20
C LEU A 110 16.86 -2.78 -4.87
N PRO A 111 17.79 -1.84 -4.64
CA PRO A 111 17.79 -0.58 -5.36
C PRO A 111 17.85 -0.80 -6.87
N VAL A 112 16.90 -0.21 -7.61
CA VAL A 112 16.89 -0.24 -9.09
C VAL A 112 18.15 0.42 -9.64
N GLN A 113 18.60 1.48 -8.99
CA GLN A 113 19.90 2.09 -9.21
C GLN A 113 20.74 2.01 -7.93
N PRO A 114 21.79 1.17 -7.90
CA PRO A 114 22.72 1.13 -6.78
C PRO A 114 23.47 2.46 -6.64
N GLY A 115 23.61 2.94 -5.40
CA GLY A 115 24.48 4.07 -5.12
C GLY A 115 25.97 3.74 -5.36
N PRO A 116 26.84 4.75 -5.43
CA PRO A 116 28.29 4.52 -5.44
C PRO A 116 28.71 3.71 -4.20
N ARG A 117 29.69 2.81 -4.37
CA ARG A 117 30.30 2.07 -3.26
C ARG A 117 31.18 2.95 -2.40
#